data_AF-A0A8X6U8N3-F1
#
_entry.id   AF-A0A8X6U8N3-F1
#
_cell.length_a   1.000
_cell.length_b   1.000
_cell.length_c   1.000
_cell.angle_alpha   90.00
_cell.angle_beta   90.00
_cell.angle_gamma   90.00
#
_symmetry.space_group_name_H-M   'P 1'
#
loop_
_entity.id
_entity.type
_entity.pdbx_description
1 polymer ?
#
loop_
_entity_poly.entity_id
_entity_poly.type
_entity_poly.pdbx_seq_one_letter_code
_entity_poly.pdbx_strand_id
1 'polypeptide(L)'
;CHPDCRSCLGGASKDKCLTCSSGYLLPYIGTHFGNCVEECPTGYYLTENGNCITCYETCQTCYGSNDTDCTSCNSPLFLKDGKCVPHCSNGYFQDGGICYACHPSCATCYGFNVDECYTCPFGRTFKYGKCIPSCEEGSYVNSDGICTSK
;
A
#
# COMPACT_ATOMS: atom_id res chain seq x y z
N CYS A 1 11.15 24.34 -30.56
CA CYS A 1 10.76 23.54 -29.38
C CYS A 1 12.01 22.85 -28.84
N HIS A 2 11.95 22.31 -27.62
CA HIS A 2 12.95 21.34 -27.15
C HIS A 2 12.86 20.05 -28.00
N PRO A 3 13.93 19.24 -28.16
CA PRO A 3 13.90 18.03 -29.01
C PRO A 3 12.81 17.01 -28.63
N ASP A 4 12.56 16.86 -27.34
CA ASP A 4 11.55 15.94 -26.76
C ASP A 4 10.10 16.38 -27.07
N CYS A 5 9.92 17.52 -27.73
CA CYS A 5 8.65 18.20 -27.91
C CYS A 5 8.26 18.38 -29.37
N ARG A 6 7.29 17.57 -29.81
CA ARG A 6 6.68 17.63 -31.15
C ARG A 6 5.98 18.95 -31.45
N SER A 7 5.42 19.63 -30.45
CA SER A 7 4.94 21.02 -30.59
C SER A 7 5.07 21.80 -29.28
N CYS A 8 5.11 23.13 -29.35
CA CYS A 8 5.32 24.01 -28.20
C CYS A 8 4.70 25.39 -28.40
N LEU A 9 4.49 26.11 -27.29
CA LEU A 9 3.98 27.49 -27.27
C LEU A 9 4.94 28.54 -27.86
N GLY A 10 6.22 28.17 -28.07
CA GLY A 10 7.25 29.03 -28.66
C GLY A 10 8.59 28.93 -27.94
N GLY A 11 9.67 29.04 -28.72
CA GLY A 11 11.05 28.98 -28.21
C GLY A 11 11.62 27.57 -28.07
N ALA A 12 12.67 27.45 -27.24
CA ALA A 12 13.46 26.24 -27.02
C ALA A 12 13.33 25.65 -25.60
N SER A 13 12.48 26.21 -24.74
CA SER A 13 12.23 25.69 -23.39
C SER A 13 11.57 24.32 -23.46
N LYS A 14 12.02 23.39 -22.61
CA LYS A 14 11.34 22.11 -22.34
C LYS A 14 10.00 22.33 -21.61
N ASP A 15 9.91 23.33 -20.74
CA ASP A 15 8.76 23.67 -19.90
C ASP A 15 7.60 24.36 -20.64
N LYS A 16 7.50 24.25 -21.97
CA LYS A 16 6.50 24.94 -22.82
C LYS A 16 5.94 24.06 -23.94
N CYS A 17 5.94 22.75 -23.76
CA CYS A 17 5.59 21.79 -24.81
C CYS A 17 4.10 21.44 -24.78
N LEU A 18 3.46 21.50 -25.95
CA LEU A 18 2.02 21.26 -26.17
C LEU A 18 1.74 19.81 -26.56
N THR A 19 2.69 19.16 -27.26
CA THR A 19 2.70 17.72 -27.53
C THR A 19 4.14 17.21 -27.51
N CYS A 20 4.31 15.96 -27.09
CA CYS A 20 5.63 15.34 -26.95
C CYS A 20 6.01 14.50 -28.19
N SER A 21 7.31 14.29 -28.33
CA SER A 21 7.91 13.37 -29.32
C SER A 21 7.58 11.92 -28.95
N SER A 22 7.60 11.01 -29.92
CA SER A 22 7.29 9.58 -29.70
C SER A 22 8.19 8.98 -28.61
N GLY A 23 7.58 8.29 -27.63
CA GLY A 23 8.25 7.76 -26.45
C GLY A 23 8.13 8.64 -25.20
N TYR A 24 7.69 9.90 -25.34
CA TYR A 24 7.52 10.83 -24.22
C TYR A 24 6.03 11.13 -23.93
N LEU A 25 5.75 11.28 -22.65
CA LEU A 25 4.44 11.57 -22.05
C LEU A 25 4.34 13.06 -21.67
N LEU A 26 3.12 13.61 -21.67
CA LEU A 26 2.85 14.97 -21.18
C LEU A 26 2.05 14.90 -19.87
N PRO A 27 2.62 15.33 -18.72
CA PRO A 27 1.89 15.38 -17.46
C PRO A 27 0.90 16.55 -17.43
N TYR A 28 -0.40 16.27 -17.28
CA TYR A 28 -1.43 17.31 -17.21
C TYR A 28 -1.51 17.94 -15.81
N ILE A 29 -0.49 18.72 -15.46
CA ILE A 29 -0.40 19.47 -14.19
C ILE A 29 -1.24 20.76 -14.29
N GLY A 30 -2.56 20.60 -14.41
CA GLY A 30 -3.53 21.71 -14.49
C GLY A 30 -3.39 22.65 -15.69
N THR A 31 -2.55 22.30 -16.68
CA THR A 31 -2.14 23.15 -17.80
C THR A 31 -2.05 22.32 -19.09
N HIS A 32 -2.32 22.96 -20.23
CA HIS A 32 -2.24 22.31 -21.55
C HIS A 32 -0.81 22.28 -22.13
N PHE A 33 0.20 22.57 -21.32
CA PHE A 33 1.60 22.55 -21.70
C PHE A 33 2.48 22.19 -20.50
N GLY A 34 3.64 21.59 -20.73
CA GLY A 34 4.55 21.20 -19.66
C GLY A 34 5.89 20.70 -20.18
N ASN A 35 6.62 19.99 -19.32
CA ASN A 35 7.77 19.19 -19.69
C ASN A 35 7.31 17.84 -20.24
N CYS A 36 8.01 17.35 -21.27
CA CYS A 36 7.87 15.97 -21.73
C CYS A 36 8.74 15.05 -20.87
N VAL A 37 8.23 13.87 -20.50
CA VAL A 37 8.87 12.92 -19.59
C VAL A 37 8.75 11.48 -20.09
N GLU A 38 9.70 10.60 -19.75
CA GLU A 38 9.65 9.19 -20.13
C GLU A 38 8.67 8.38 -19.25
N GLU A 39 8.55 8.74 -17.97
CA GLU A 39 7.64 8.14 -17.00
C GLU A 39 6.78 9.22 -16.30
N CYS A 40 5.60 8.84 -15.80
CA CYS A 40 4.75 9.77 -15.05
C CYS A 40 5.38 10.13 -13.69
N PRO A 41 5.35 11.41 -13.27
CA PRO A 41 5.93 11.84 -11.99
C PRO A 41 5.17 11.27 -10.79
N THR A 42 5.84 11.19 -9.64
CA THR A 42 5.23 10.78 -8.36
C THR A 42 3.93 11.57 -8.08
N GLY A 43 2.90 10.88 -7.57
CA GLY A 43 1.54 11.41 -7.46
C GLY A 43 0.69 11.29 -8.75
N TYR A 44 1.23 10.70 -9.83
CA TYR A 44 0.50 10.42 -11.08
C TYR A 44 0.70 8.96 -11.52
N TYR A 45 -0.28 8.43 -12.27
CA TYR A 45 -0.19 7.12 -12.94
C TYR A 45 -0.42 7.26 -14.46
N LEU A 46 0.13 6.31 -15.22
CA LEU A 46 -0.02 6.26 -16.68
C LEU A 46 -1.33 5.55 -17.04
N THR A 47 -2.17 6.22 -17.84
CA THR A 47 -3.36 5.62 -18.47
C THR A 47 -3.01 4.94 -19.80
N GLU A 48 -3.85 3.98 -20.21
CA GLU A 48 -3.78 3.31 -21.53
C GLU A 48 -3.73 4.30 -22.72
N ASN A 49 -4.30 5.49 -22.55
CA ASN A 49 -4.33 6.57 -23.54
C ASN A 49 -3.03 7.41 -23.59
N GLY A 50 -1.98 7.02 -22.87
CA GLY A 50 -0.69 7.74 -22.85
C GLY A 50 -0.67 9.03 -22.01
N ASN A 51 -1.69 9.25 -21.16
CA ASN A 51 -1.80 10.44 -20.32
C ASN A 51 -1.48 10.12 -18.86
N CYS A 52 -0.72 10.98 -18.19
CA CYS A 52 -0.52 10.91 -16.75
C CYS A 52 -1.71 11.57 -16.02
N ILE A 53 -2.44 10.83 -15.21
CA ILE A 53 -3.55 11.32 -14.36
C ILE A 53 -3.13 11.26 -12.89
N THR A 54 -3.64 12.16 -12.04
CA THR A 54 -3.29 12.18 -10.61
C THR A 54 -3.75 10.91 -9.90
N CYS A 55 -3.00 10.50 -8.90
CA CYS A 55 -3.48 9.56 -7.89
C CYS A 55 -4.58 10.20 -7.02
N TYR A 56 -5.24 9.37 -6.20
CA TYR A 56 -6.05 9.85 -5.10
C TYR A 56 -5.19 10.54 -4.03
N GLU A 57 -5.74 11.53 -3.31
CA GLU A 57 -4.99 12.49 -2.49
C GLU A 57 -4.17 11.88 -1.33
N THR A 58 -4.54 10.68 -0.87
CA THR A 58 -3.81 9.95 0.18
C THR A 58 -2.68 9.06 -0.34
N CYS A 59 -2.67 8.75 -1.65
CA CYS A 59 -1.60 7.98 -2.29
C CYS A 59 -0.37 8.85 -2.59
N GLN A 60 0.83 8.32 -2.37
CA GLN A 60 2.08 8.87 -2.92
C GLN A 60 2.36 8.33 -4.33
N THR A 61 2.03 7.06 -4.57
CA THR A 61 1.99 6.42 -5.89
C THR A 61 0.77 5.52 -6.01
N CYS A 62 0.31 5.25 -7.23
CA CYS A 62 -0.89 4.48 -7.51
C CYS A 62 -0.79 3.79 -8.88
N TYR A 63 -1.71 2.88 -9.17
CA TYR A 63 -1.99 2.38 -10.53
C TYR A 63 -3.31 2.90 -11.11
N GLY A 64 -4.09 3.65 -10.34
CA GLY A 64 -5.42 4.14 -10.67
C GLY A 64 -5.83 5.34 -9.81
N SER A 65 -6.97 5.95 -10.11
CA SER A 65 -7.44 7.19 -9.45
C SER A 65 -8.29 6.98 -8.20
N ASN A 66 -8.60 5.74 -7.81
CA ASN A 66 -9.44 5.47 -6.64
C ASN A 66 -8.60 5.44 -5.34
N ASP A 67 -9.27 5.60 -4.20
CA ASP A 67 -8.64 5.55 -2.87
C ASP A 67 -8.18 4.13 -2.45
N THR A 68 -8.46 3.13 -3.29
CA THR A 68 -8.02 1.73 -3.19
C THR A 68 -6.93 1.35 -4.18
N ASP A 69 -6.49 2.29 -5.04
CA ASP A 69 -5.51 2.00 -6.11
C ASP A 69 -4.08 2.48 -5.77
N CYS A 70 -3.82 2.81 -4.50
CA CYS A 70 -2.51 3.25 -4.03
C CYS A 70 -1.49 2.09 -4.04
N THR A 71 -0.26 2.37 -4.45
CA THR A 71 0.91 1.49 -4.33
C THR A 71 1.92 1.99 -3.28
N SER A 72 1.80 3.26 -2.86
CA SER A 72 2.43 3.80 -1.65
C SER A 72 1.62 4.98 -1.11
N CYS A 73 1.85 5.39 0.14
CA CYS A 73 1.02 6.35 0.85
C CYS A 73 1.77 7.62 1.24
N ASN A 74 1.07 8.75 1.24
CA ASN A 74 1.61 10.01 1.75
C ASN A 74 1.79 9.91 3.27
N SER A 75 3.01 10.13 3.76
CA SER A 75 3.32 10.13 5.20
C SER A 75 2.42 11.13 5.96
N PRO A 76 1.82 10.75 7.11
CA PRO A 76 2.12 9.59 7.94
C PRO A 76 1.13 8.41 7.77
N LEU A 77 0.53 8.23 6.60
CA LEU A 77 -0.43 7.14 6.33
C LEU A 77 0.28 5.81 6.01
N PHE A 78 -0.42 4.71 6.29
CA PHE A 78 0.04 3.33 6.07
C PHE A 78 -0.74 2.68 4.93
N LEU A 79 -0.07 1.89 4.09
CA LEU A 79 -0.72 1.14 3.00
C LEU A 79 -1.38 -0.14 3.53
N LYS A 80 -2.67 -0.31 3.28
CA LYS A 80 -3.45 -1.52 3.60
C LYS A 80 -4.37 -1.87 2.42
N ASP A 81 -4.14 -3.03 1.79
CA ASP A 81 -5.00 -3.56 0.71
C ASP A 81 -5.28 -2.54 -0.42
N GLY A 82 -4.24 -1.82 -0.86
CA GLY A 82 -4.33 -0.76 -1.87
C GLY A 82 -4.83 0.60 -1.36
N LYS A 83 -5.27 0.69 -0.09
CA LYS A 83 -5.80 1.93 0.51
C LYS A 83 -4.87 2.51 1.59
N CYS A 84 -4.75 3.83 1.62
CA CYS A 84 -3.99 4.53 2.64
C CYS A 84 -4.84 4.85 3.89
N VAL A 85 -4.37 4.42 5.06
CA VAL A 85 -5.07 4.53 6.35
C VAL A 85 -4.18 5.13 7.44
N PRO A 86 -4.71 5.89 8.42
CA PRO A 86 -3.89 6.51 9.46
C PRO A 86 -3.34 5.52 10.49
N HIS A 87 -4.04 4.39 10.69
CA HIS A 87 -3.63 3.31 11.59
C HIS A 87 -4.05 1.97 10.98
N CYS A 88 -3.28 0.91 11.25
CA CYS A 88 -3.67 -0.44 10.90
C CYS A 88 -4.77 -0.94 11.86
N SER A 89 -5.76 -1.65 11.31
CA SER A 89 -6.84 -2.24 12.10
C SER A 89 -6.37 -3.45 12.92
N ASN A 90 -7.16 -3.88 13.90
CA ASN A 90 -6.98 -5.19 14.54
C ASN A 90 -6.84 -6.31 13.50
N GLY A 91 -6.04 -7.33 13.82
CA GLY A 91 -5.60 -8.35 12.86
C GLY A 91 -4.45 -7.93 11.95
N TYR A 92 -3.90 -6.71 12.10
CA TYR A 92 -2.73 -6.21 11.36
C TYR A 92 -1.72 -5.54 12.30
N PHE A 93 -0.46 -5.46 11.88
CA PHE A 93 0.60 -4.68 12.54
C PHE A 93 1.29 -3.74 11.53
N GLN A 94 2.08 -2.80 12.05
CA GLN A 94 2.79 -1.77 11.27
C GLN A 94 4.26 -2.15 11.07
N ASP A 95 4.71 -2.21 9.82
CA ASP A 95 6.13 -2.21 9.47
C ASP A 95 6.34 -1.47 8.13
N GLY A 96 7.45 -0.76 7.97
CA GLY A 96 7.83 -0.10 6.71
C GLY A 96 6.85 0.92 6.11
N GLY A 97 5.83 1.38 6.86
CA GLY A 97 4.73 2.19 6.32
C GLY A 97 3.60 1.37 5.69
N ILE A 98 3.55 0.07 5.95
CA ILE A 98 2.58 -0.90 5.42
C ILE A 98 1.87 -1.59 6.61
N CYS A 99 0.60 -1.93 6.41
CA CYS A 99 -0.18 -2.75 7.31
C CYS A 99 -0.11 -4.22 6.91
N TYR A 100 0.68 -5.02 7.62
CA TYR A 100 0.79 -6.45 7.39
C TYR A 100 -0.21 -7.23 8.26
N ALA A 101 -0.85 -8.25 7.67
CA ALA A 101 -1.78 -9.11 8.41
C ALA A 101 -1.03 -9.98 9.44
N CYS A 102 -1.64 -10.17 10.60
CA CYS A 102 -1.15 -11.08 11.64
C CYS A 102 -1.23 -12.54 11.20
N HIS A 103 -0.42 -13.40 11.80
CA HIS A 103 -0.61 -14.84 11.70
C HIS A 103 -2.04 -15.23 12.17
N PRO A 104 -2.79 -16.10 11.47
CA PRO A 104 -4.20 -16.41 11.79
C PRO A 104 -4.47 -17.02 13.19
N SER A 105 -3.44 -17.33 13.97
CA SER A 105 -3.57 -17.72 15.39
C SER A 105 -3.76 -16.55 16.34
N CYS A 106 -3.42 -15.33 15.93
CA CYS A 106 -3.47 -14.11 16.73
C CYS A 106 -4.74 -13.29 16.43
N ALA A 107 -5.22 -12.51 17.40
CA ALA A 107 -6.23 -11.46 17.17
C ALA A 107 -5.59 -10.08 16.96
N THR A 108 -4.46 -9.82 17.63
CA THR A 108 -3.51 -8.74 17.33
C THR A 108 -2.08 -9.25 17.54
N CYS A 109 -1.10 -8.61 16.90
CA CYS A 109 0.29 -9.07 16.83
C CYS A 109 1.28 -7.90 16.76
N TYR A 110 2.57 -8.23 16.86
CA TYR A 110 3.71 -7.33 16.59
C TYR A 110 4.62 -7.82 15.46
N GLY A 111 4.22 -8.88 14.75
CA GLY A 111 5.00 -9.52 13.70
C GLY A 111 4.23 -10.59 12.93
N PHE A 112 4.92 -11.26 12.01
CA PHE A 112 4.36 -12.24 11.07
C PHE A 112 4.15 -13.64 11.66
N ASN A 113 4.81 -13.98 12.77
CA ASN A 113 4.95 -15.36 13.24
C ASN A 113 3.88 -15.78 14.27
N VAL A 114 3.75 -17.09 14.47
CA VAL A 114 2.80 -17.71 15.42
C VAL A 114 3.09 -17.36 16.89
N ASP A 115 4.32 -16.92 17.19
CA ASP A 115 4.85 -16.43 18.47
C ASP A 115 4.70 -14.91 18.65
N GLU A 116 4.24 -14.18 17.63
CA GLU A 116 4.27 -12.71 17.62
C GLU A 116 2.91 -12.09 17.94
N CYS A 117 2.04 -12.80 18.67
CA CYS A 117 0.75 -12.28 19.10
C CYS A 117 0.89 -11.29 20.28
N TYR A 118 -0.03 -10.33 20.36
CA TYR A 118 -0.35 -9.57 21.57
C TYR A 118 -1.64 -10.07 22.23
N THR A 119 -2.65 -10.41 21.44
CA THR A 119 -3.95 -10.91 21.92
C THR A 119 -4.41 -12.11 21.10
N CYS A 120 -5.29 -12.91 21.68
CA CYS A 120 -5.74 -14.17 21.11
C CYS A 120 -7.21 -14.15 20.69
N PRO A 121 -7.60 -14.92 19.66
CA PRO A 121 -9.00 -15.17 19.34
C PRO A 121 -9.74 -15.84 20.51
N PHE A 122 -11.07 -15.76 20.49
CA PHE A 122 -11.92 -16.42 21.48
C PHE A 122 -11.62 -17.93 21.59
N GLY A 123 -11.64 -18.46 22.81
CA GLY A 123 -11.28 -19.86 23.09
C GLY A 123 -9.77 -20.14 23.12
N ARG A 124 -8.90 -19.12 22.99
CA ARG A 124 -7.44 -19.25 23.14
C ARG A 124 -6.88 -18.37 24.25
N THR A 125 -5.82 -18.84 24.89
CA THR A 125 -5.09 -18.16 25.96
C THR A 125 -3.72 -17.72 25.45
N PHE A 126 -3.29 -16.52 25.84
CA PHE A 126 -1.95 -16.02 25.52
C PHE A 126 -0.88 -16.67 26.42
N LYS A 127 0.20 -17.18 25.83
CA LYS A 127 1.34 -17.75 26.55
C LYS A 127 2.62 -17.65 25.72
N TYR A 128 3.62 -16.92 26.23
CA TYR A 128 4.93 -16.73 25.59
C TYR A 128 4.83 -16.33 24.11
N GLY A 129 4.03 -15.30 23.81
CA GLY A 129 3.82 -14.83 22.44
C GLY A 129 2.80 -15.64 21.63
N LYS A 130 2.53 -16.89 22.01
CA LYS A 130 1.64 -17.83 21.29
C LYS A 130 0.22 -17.80 21.84
N CYS A 131 -0.75 -18.10 20.98
CA CYS A 131 -2.14 -18.30 21.34
C CYS A 131 -2.48 -19.80 21.38
N ILE A 132 -2.40 -20.39 22.56
CA ILE A 132 -2.71 -21.81 22.81
C ILE A 132 -4.21 -22.02 23.05
N PRO A 133 -4.77 -23.22 22.84
CA PRO A 133 -6.16 -23.52 23.23
C PRO A 133 -6.40 -23.30 24.73
N SER A 134 -7.57 -22.76 25.08
CA SER A 134 -8.04 -22.65 26.46
C SER A 134 -8.74 -23.95 26.86
N CYS A 135 -7.97 -24.95 27.28
CA CYS A 135 -8.50 -26.27 27.66
C CYS A 135 -9.14 -26.28 29.06
N GLU A 136 -10.16 -27.12 29.25
CA GLU A 136 -10.88 -27.26 30.53
C GLU A 136 -10.03 -27.93 31.63
N GLU A 137 -10.38 -27.67 32.89
CA GLU A 137 -9.65 -28.21 34.05
C GLU A 137 -9.67 -29.75 34.06
N GLY A 138 -8.48 -30.36 34.04
CA GLY A 138 -8.31 -31.80 33.87
C GLY A 138 -7.85 -32.24 32.47
N SER A 139 -7.80 -31.35 31.48
CA SER A 139 -7.30 -31.63 30.13
C SER A 139 -5.93 -30.98 29.82
N TYR A 140 -5.28 -31.38 28.73
CA TYR A 140 -3.97 -30.88 28.28
C TYR A 140 -3.93 -30.70 26.76
N VAL A 141 -3.03 -29.85 26.25
CA VAL A 141 -2.81 -29.67 24.81
C VAL A 141 -1.87 -30.78 24.30
N ASN A 142 -2.31 -31.57 23.32
CA ASN A 142 -1.50 -32.62 22.69
C ASN A 142 -0.51 -32.06 21.63
N SER A 143 0.22 -32.93 20.94
CA SER A 143 1.16 -32.57 19.86
C SER A 143 0.54 -31.76 18.73
N ASP A 144 -0.75 -31.98 18.47
CA ASP A 144 -1.48 -31.45 17.32
C ASP A 144 -2.21 -30.13 17.66
N GLY A 145 -2.04 -29.64 18.89
CA GLY A 145 -2.70 -28.43 19.39
C GLY A 145 -4.16 -28.65 19.81
N ILE A 146 -4.55 -29.88 20.16
CA ILE A 146 -5.91 -30.27 20.54
C ILE A 146 -6.00 -30.49 22.06
N CYS A 147 -7.03 -29.95 22.70
CA CYS A 147 -7.35 -30.24 24.10
C CYS A 147 -7.79 -31.70 24.25
N THR A 148 -7.02 -32.46 25.02
CA THR A 148 -7.21 -33.90 25.28
C THR A 148 -7.39 -34.11 26.78
N SER A 149 -8.41 -34.85 27.20
CA SER A 149 -8.62 -35.22 28.60
C SER A 149 -7.44 -36.04 29.15
N LYS A 150 -7.15 -35.90 30.44
CA LYS A 150 -6.31 -36.87 31.17
C LYS A 150 -7.06 -38.15 31.50
#